data_AF-A0A392PPM1-F1
#
_entry.id   AF-A0A392PPM1-F1
#
_cell.length_a   1.000
_cell.length_b   1.000
_cell.length_c   1.000
_cell.angle_alpha   90.00
_cell.angle_beta   90.00
_cell.angle_gamma   90.00
#
_symmetry.space_group_name_H-M   'P 1'
#
loop_
_entity.id
_entity.type
_entity.pdbx_description
1 polymer ?
#
loop_
_entity_poly.entity_id
_entity_poly.type
_entity_poly.pdbx_seq_one_letter_code
_entity_poly.pdbx_strand_id
1 'polypeptide(L)' 'MESKKRVIPIFYDVKPSELVVKDNGTCPVKELRRFSAALEEAKFTVGLTFDSSNRDWSVLLKDASEAVIMNLLEVEEQ' A
#
# COMPACT_ATOMS: atom_id res chain seq x y z
N MET A 1 8.85 -7.66 -6.02
CA MET A 1 7.97 -7.35 -7.16
C MET A 1 8.30 -8.15 -8.44
N GLU A 2 7.59 -9.26 -8.71
CA GLU A 2 7.73 -10.06 -9.94
C GLU A 2 6.95 -9.53 -11.15
N SER A 3 5.95 -8.66 -10.94
CA SER A 3 5.31 -7.91 -12.01
C SER A 3 5.95 -6.53 -12.08
N LYS A 4 6.35 -6.05 -13.27
CA LYS A 4 6.85 -4.69 -13.54
C LYS A 4 5.80 -3.58 -13.30
N LYS A 5 4.84 -3.80 -12.42
CA LYS A 5 3.78 -2.87 -12.05
C LYS A 5 4.29 -1.99 -10.92
N ARG A 6 4.01 -0.70 -11.03
CA ARG A 6 4.20 0.24 -9.93
C ARG A 6 3.04 0.10 -8.95
N VAL A 7 3.34 0.21 -7.67
CA VAL A 7 2.37 0.04 -6.56
C VAL A 7 2.45 1.27 -5.68
N ILE A 8 1.29 1.86 -5.37
CA ILE A 8 1.14 2.96 -4.42
C ILE A 8 0.22 2.46 -3.31
N PRO A 9 0.75 2.05 -2.14
CA PRO A 9 -0.07 1.68 -1.00
C PRO A 9 -0.84 2.90 -0.47
N ILE A 10 -2.09 2.69 -0.07
CA ILE A 10 -2.87 3.66 0.71
C ILE A 10 -3.19 3.02 2.06
N PHE A 11 -2.65 3.58 3.13
CA PHE A 11 -2.86 3.15 4.51
C PHE A 11 -3.99 3.99 5.11
N TYR A 12 -5.19 3.41 5.15
CA TYR A 12 -6.41 4.05 5.63
C TYR A 12 -6.66 3.71 7.10
N ASP A 13 -6.65 4.71 7.97
CA ASP A 13 -6.87 4.59 9.43
C ASP A 13 -5.95 3.57 10.12
N VAL A 14 -4.81 3.26 9.49
CA VAL A 14 -3.81 2.32 10.00
C VAL A 14 -2.42 2.84 9.70
N LYS A 15 -1.48 2.60 10.62
CA LYS A 15 -0.06 2.85 10.36
C LYS A 15 0.53 1.65 9.61
N PRO A 16 1.52 1.85 8.72
CA PRO A 16 2.24 0.75 8.08
C PRO A 16 2.76 -0.27 9.11
N SER A 17 3.32 0.20 10.24
CA SER A 17 3.84 -0.67 11.30
C SER A 17 2.79 -1.57 11.96
N GLU A 18 1.50 -1.26 11.83
CA GLU A 18 0.39 -2.03 12.41
C GLU A 18 -0.10 -3.15 11.48
N LEU A 19 0.39 -3.18 10.23
CA LEU A 19 0.04 -4.22 9.26
C LEU A 19 0.55 -5.60 9.71
N VAL A 20 -0.36 -6.55 9.87
CA VAL A 20 -0.02 -7.91 10.28
C VAL A 20 -1.07 -8.90 9.76
N VAL A 21 -0.61 -10.08 9.33
CA VAL A 21 -1.51 -11.20 9.04
C VAL A 21 -1.86 -11.87 10.35
N LYS A 22 -3.13 -11.91 10.69
CA LYS A 22 -3.64 -12.72 11.81
C LYS A 22 -3.97 -14.11 11.30
N ASP A 23 -3.49 -15.12 12.02
CA ASP A 23 -3.90 -16.51 11.79
C ASP A 23 -5.22 -16.78 12.52
N ASN A 24 -6.29 -16.90 11.75
CA ASN A 24 -7.62 -17.22 12.27
C ASN A 24 -7.97 -18.72 12.13
N GLY A 25 -6.99 -19.58 11.78
CA GLY A 25 -7.17 -21.01 11.61
C GLY A 25 -7.84 -21.44 10.30
N THR A 26 -8.18 -20.48 9.42
CA THR A 26 -8.91 -20.72 8.17
C THR A 26 -8.01 -20.81 6.93
N CYS A 27 -6.75 -20.41 7.05
CA CYS A 27 -5.80 -20.30 5.94
C CYS A 27 -4.66 -21.32 6.09
N PRO A 28 -4.25 -22.00 5.00
CA PRO A 28 -3.06 -22.85 5.03
C PRO A 28 -1.80 -22.06 5.43
N VAL A 29 -0.90 -22.68 6.19
CA VAL A 29 0.36 -22.06 6.66
C VAL A 29 1.18 -21.45 5.52
N LYS A 30 1.18 -22.08 4.34
CA LYS A 30 1.87 -21.57 3.15
C LYS A 30 1.31 -20.22 2.70
N GLU A 31 0.00 -20.06 2.72
CA GLU A 31 -0.69 -18.82 2.34
C GLU A 31 -0.45 -17.73 3.37
N LEU A 32 -0.51 -18.06 4.67
CA LEU A 32 -0.18 -17.13 5.75
C LEU A 32 1.23 -16.56 5.59
N ARG A 33 2.23 -17.40 5.29
CA ARG A 33 3.59 -16.94 5.01
C ARG A 33 3.66 -16.02 3.79
N ARG A 34 2.94 -16.34 2.72
CA ARG A 34 2.89 -15.51 1.50
C ARG A 34 2.26 -14.14 1.78
N PHE A 35 1.16 -14.10 2.52
CA PHE A 35 0.50 -12.85 2.90
C PHE A 35 1.39 -12.00 3.82
N SER A 36 2.08 -12.63 4.78
CA SER A 36 3.00 -11.91 5.67
C SER A 36 4.14 -11.28 4.90
N ALA A 37 4.73 -12.00 3.93
CA ALA A 37 5.77 -11.46 3.07
C ALA A 37 5.27 -10.27 2.22
N ALA A 38 4.06 -10.37 1.66
CA ALA A 38 3.46 -9.28 0.88
C ALA A 38 3.16 -8.04 1.71
N LEU A 39 2.64 -8.20 2.94
CA LEU A 39 2.41 -7.08 3.85
C LEU A 39 3.74 -6.47 4.29
N GLU A 40 4.78 -7.27 4.53
CA GLU A 40 6.09 -6.75 4.87
C GLU A 40 6.68 -5.89 3.75
N GLU A 41 6.58 -6.32 2.49
CA GLU A 41 6.96 -5.50 1.32
C GLU A 41 6.16 -4.19 1.27
N ALA A 42 4.85 -4.24 1.56
CA ALA A 42 3.99 -3.07 1.58
C ALA A 42 4.37 -2.06 2.68
N LYS A 43 4.80 -2.52 3.87
CA LYS A 43 5.21 -1.62 4.98
C LYS A 43 6.38 -0.71 4.63
N PHE A 44 7.31 -1.21 3.81
CA PHE A 44 8.50 -0.48 3.40
C PHE A 44 8.35 0.22 2.06
N THR A 45 7.20 0.06 1.39
CA THR A 45 6.89 0.77 0.15
C THR A 45 6.36 2.16 0.50
N VAL A 46 6.91 3.20 -0.13
CA VAL A 46 6.41 4.57 0.02
C VAL A 46 4.96 4.63 -0.45
N GLY A 47 4.07 5.09 0.43
CA GLY A 47 2.64 5.15 0.16
C GLY A 47 1.99 6.37 0.83
N LEU A 48 0.67 6.45 0.70
CA LEU A 48 -0.14 7.52 1.25
C LEU A 48 -0.78 7.07 2.56
N THR A 49 -0.70 7.89 3.60
CA THR A 49 -1.41 7.66 4.86
C THR A 49 -2.62 8.56 4.93
N PHE A 50 -3.78 7.99 5.21
CA PHE A 50 -5.03 8.72 5.39
C PHE A 50 -5.63 8.41 6.75
N ASP A 51 -6.01 9.48 7.45
CA ASP A 51 -6.72 9.42 8.73
C ASP A 51 -8.07 10.13 8.55
N SER A 52 -9.13 9.34 8.55
CA SER A 52 -10.51 9.78 8.33
C SER A 52 -11.03 10.71 9.42
N SER A 53 -10.39 10.72 10.60
CA SER A 53 -10.76 11.61 11.70
C SER A 53 -10.22 13.02 11.54
N ASN A 54 -9.17 13.22 10.74
CA ASN A 54 -8.39 14.45 10.71
C ASN A 54 -8.19 15.05 9.31
N ARG A 55 -8.52 14.33 8.22
CA ARG A 55 -8.27 14.80 6.84
C ARG A 55 -9.50 14.81 5.96
N ASP A 56 -9.52 15.79 5.07
CA ASP A 56 -10.48 15.89 3.97
C ASP A 56 -10.16 14.87 2.88
N TRP A 57 -11.18 14.17 2.40
CA TRP A 57 -11.13 13.27 1.25
C TRP A 57 -10.59 13.93 -0.02
N SER A 58 -10.78 15.24 -0.18
CA SER A 58 -10.24 15.99 -1.30
C SER A 58 -8.71 15.96 -1.33
N VAL A 59 -8.05 15.97 -0.16
CA VAL A 59 -6.60 15.89 -0.02
C VAL A 59 -6.10 14.51 -0.43
N LEU A 60 -6.78 13.44 0.00
CA LEU A 60 -6.44 12.08 -0.42
C LEU A 60 -6.54 11.91 -1.94
N LEU A 61 -7.63 12.40 -2.54
CA LEU A 61 -7.84 12.32 -3.98
C LEU A 61 -6.73 13.07 -4.73
N LYS A 62 -6.38 14.27 -4.27
CA LYS A 62 -5.30 15.06 -4.85
C LYS A 62 -3.96 14.32 -4.76
N ASP A 63 -3.56 13.88 -3.57
CA ASP A 63 -2.27 13.23 -3.33
C ASP A 63 -2.15 11.91 -4.12
N ALA A 64 -3.23 11.13 -4.18
CA ALA A 64 -3.30 9.91 -4.99
C ALA A 64 -3.18 10.19 -6.49
N SER A 65 -3.86 11.23 -6.98
CA SER A 65 -3.79 11.63 -8.38
C SER A 65 -2.37 12.09 -8.75
N GLU A 66 -1.73 12.91 -7.91
CA GLU A 66 -0.35 13.36 -8.11
C GLU A 66 0.63 12.19 -8.12
N ALA A 67 0.50 11.25 -7.17
CA ALA A 67 1.36 10.07 -7.12
C ALA A 67 1.21 9.17 -8.37
N VAL A 68 0.00 9.05 -8.93
CA VAL A 68 -0.23 8.33 -10.20
C VAL A 68 0.39 9.08 -11.37
N ILE A 69 0.19 10.40 -11.47
CA ILE A 69 0.73 11.22 -12.57
C ILE A 69 2.26 11.16 -12.58
N MET A 70 2.92 11.33 -11.43
CA MET A 70 4.38 11.22 -11.33
C MET A 70 4.89 9.85 -11.77
N ASN A 71 4.20 8.79 -11.35
CA ASN A 71 4.54 7.44 -11.76
C ASN A 71 4.39 7.20 -13.26
N LEU A 72 3.45 7.86 -13.94
CA LEU A 72 3.29 7.77 -15.39
C LEU A 72 4.40 8.54 -16.13
N LEU A 73 4.72 9.75 -15.68
CA LEU A 73 5.79 10.57 -16.27
C LEU A 73 7.16 9.88 -16.17
N GLU A 74 7.49 9.32 -15.01
CA GLU A 74 8.72 8.56 -14.82
C GLU A 74 8.79 7.26 -15.65
N VAL A 75 7.68 6.77 -16.19
CA VAL A 75 7.65 5.64 -17.14
C VAL A 75 7.96 6.12 -18.56
N GLU A 76 7.52 7.32 -18.94
CA GLU A 76 7.76 7.89 -20.28
C GLU A 76 9.23 8.32 -20.50
N GLU A 77 9.97 8.59 -19.42
CA GLU A 77 11.40 8.93 -19.46
C GLU A 77 12.35 7.72 -19.52
N GLN A 78 11.84 6.48 -19.55
CA GLN A 78 12.60 5.22 -19.60
C GLN A 78 12.42 4.47 -20.93
#